data_AF-A0A8E0RZU9-F1
#
_entry.id   AF-A0A8E0RZU9-F1
#
_cell.length_a   1.000
_cell.length_b   1.000
_cell.length_c   1.000
_cell.angle_alpha   90.00
_cell.angle_beta   90.00
_cell.angle_gamma   90.00
#
_symmetry.space_group_name_H-M   'P 1'
#
loop_
_entity.id
_entity.type
_entity.pdbx_description
1 polymer ?
#
loop_
_entity_poly.entity_id
_entity_poly.type
_entity_poly.pdbx_seq_one_letter_code
_entity_poly.pdbx_strand_id
1 'polypeptide(L)'
;AESSEKAEELFIHKLRQCCVIFDFAPDTLSDLRDKEVKRAALHELTEYLVDNPNAITDSMYPEVIRMVEANLFRTLPPPSNPSGAEFDPEEDEPTLEPAWPHLQV
;
A
#
# COMPACT_ATOMS: atom_id res chain seq x y z
N ALA A 1 16.99 -20.56 -15.34
CA ALA A 1 16.17 -21.30 -14.38
C ALA A 1 16.42 -20.77 -12.97
N GLU A 2 17.58 -21.02 -12.35
CA GLU A 2 17.88 -20.56 -10.97
C GLU A 2 17.73 -19.05 -10.72
N SER A 3 18.06 -18.20 -11.71
CA SER A 3 17.88 -16.75 -11.57
C SER A 3 16.41 -16.33 -11.51
N SER A 4 15.50 -17.10 -12.11
CA SER A 4 14.07 -16.82 -12.14
C SER A 4 13.41 -17.24 -10.83
N GLU A 5 13.79 -18.41 -10.30
CA GLU A 5 13.31 -18.91 -9.01
C GLU A 5 13.73 -17.98 -7.86
N LYS A 6 14.99 -17.50 -7.88
CA LYS A 6 15.45 -16.50 -6.89
C LYS A 6 14.72 -15.17 -7.00
N ALA A 7 14.36 -14.75 -8.22
CA ALA A 7 13.59 -13.52 -8.44
C ALA A 7 12.17 -13.67 -7.89
N GLU A 8 11.51 -14.81 -8.14
CA GLU A 8 10.20 -15.13 -7.59
C GLU A 8 10.22 -15.16 -6.06
N GLU A 9 11.18 -15.87 -5.46
CA GLU A 9 11.34 -15.90 -4.00
C GLU A 9 11.54 -14.51 -3.41
N LEU A 10 12.36 -13.65 -4.04
CA LEU A 10 12.58 -12.29 -3.59
C LEU A 10 11.31 -11.43 -3.71
N PHE A 11 10.55 -11.58 -4.79
CA PHE A 11 9.29 -10.88 -4.99
C PHE A 11 8.29 -11.26 -3.89
N ILE A 12 8.16 -12.56 -3.59
CA ILE A 12 7.30 -13.06 -2.51
C ILE A 12 7.74 -12.49 -1.15
N HIS A 13 9.04 -12.44 -0.87
CA HIS A 13 9.54 -11.83 0.37
C HIS A 13 9.20 -10.34 0.48
N LYS A 14 9.32 -9.59 -0.61
CA LYS A 14 8.94 -8.17 -0.65
C LYS A 14 7.43 -7.98 -0.48
N LEU A 15 6.59 -8.81 -1.11
CA LEU A 15 5.13 -8.78 -0.87
C LEU A 15 4.80 -8.99 0.61
N ARG A 16 5.43 -9.98 1.25
CA ARG A 16 5.28 -10.25 2.69
C ARG A 16 5.72 -9.07 3.54
N GLN A 17 6.83 -8.43 3.21
CA GLN A 17 7.30 -7.22 3.89
C GLN A 17 6.31 -6.07 3.74
N CYS A 18 5.71 -5.87 2.56
CA CYS A 18 4.71 -4.83 2.30
C CYS A 18 3.36 -5.05 3.00
N CYS A 19 3.15 -6.20 3.65
CA CYS A 19 1.98 -6.45 4.49
C CYS A 19 2.08 -5.79 5.88
N VAL A 20 3.26 -5.32 6.28
CA VAL A 20 3.42 -4.58 7.55
C VAL A 20 2.72 -3.23 7.41
N ILE A 21 1.77 -2.96 8.27
CA ILE A 21 1.00 -1.70 8.28
C ILE A 21 1.69 -0.71 9.20
N PHE A 22 1.89 0.49 8.69
CA PHE A 22 2.43 1.62 9.44
C PHE A 22 1.32 2.61 9.73
N ASP A 23 1.37 3.17 10.93
CA ASP A 23 0.47 4.23 11.30
C ASP A 23 1.02 5.58 10.83
N PHE A 24 0.19 6.35 10.13
CA PHE A 24 0.52 7.70 9.67
C PHE A 24 -0.17 8.78 10.51
N ALA A 25 -1.03 8.41 11.48
CA ALA A 25 -1.70 9.36 12.36
C ALA A 25 -1.97 8.73 13.75
N PRO A 26 -1.61 9.40 14.86
CA PRO A 26 -1.35 10.83 14.96
C PRO A 26 0.13 11.23 14.75
N ASP A 27 1.08 10.32 14.90
CA ASP A 27 2.51 10.61 14.78
C ASP A 27 3.06 10.26 13.39
N THR A 28 3.10 11.25 12.50
CA THR A 28 3.63 11.08 11.14
C THR A 28 5.14 10.82 11.10
N LEU A 29 5.88 11.19 12.16
CA LEU A 29 7.33 11.09 12.25
C LEU A 29 7.79 9.78 12.90
N SER A 30 6.86 8.97 13.39
CA SER A 30 7.13 7.59 13.78
C SER A 30 7.62 6.76 12.59
N ASP A 31 8.58 5.86 12.82
CA ASP A 31 9.02 4.84 11.87
C ASP A 31 9.41 5.35 10.47
N LEU A 32 9.85 6.61 10.33
CA LEU A 32 10.14 7.24 9.02
C LEU A 32 11.05 6.39 8.14
N ARG A 33 12.09 5.79 8.74
CA ARG A 33 13.00 4.90 8.04
C ARG A 33 12.28 3.69 7.46
N ASP A 34 11.46 3.03 8.26
CA ASP A 34 10.80 1.78 7.86
C ASP A 34 9.62 2.04 6.92
N LYS A 35 8.94 3.19 7.08
CA LYS A 35 7.98 3.72 6.10
C LYS A 35 8.64 3.93 4.73
N GLU A 36 9.83 4.51 4.68
CA GLU A 36 10.57 4.70 3.42
C GLU A 36 11.04 3.37 2.82
N VAL A 37 11.49 2.42 3.66
CA VAL A 37 11.84 1.07 3.21
C VAL A 37 10.63 0.37 2.55
N LYS A 38 9.44 0.46 3.16
CA LYS A 38 8.21 -0.08 2.56
C LYS A 38 7.87 0.61 1.25
N ARG A 39 7.98 1.95 1.18
CA ARG A 39 7.72 2.72 -0.05
C ARG A 39 8.64 2.30 -1.18
N ALA A 40 9.95 2.18 -0.91
CA ALA A 40 10.93 1.72 -1.89
C ALA A 40 10.63 0.28 -2.35
N ALA A 41 10.29 -0.62 -1.43
CA ALA A 41 9.93 -2.00 -1.77
C ALA A 41 8.68 -2.07 -2.67
N LEU A 42 7.65 -1.26 -2.41
CA LEU A 42 6.47 -1.17 -3.27
C LEU A 42 6.82 -0.68 -4.68
N HIS A 43 7.65 0.37 -4.80
CA HIS A 43 8.10 0.85 -6.10
C HIS A 43 8.90 -0.19 -6.87
N GLU A 44 9.84 -0.88 -6.22
CA GLU A 44 10.62 -1.95 -6.86
C GLU A 44 9.73 -3.09 -7.36
N LEU A 45 8.68 -3.47 -6.60
CA LEU A 45 7.70 -4.47 -7.04
C LEU A 45 6.95 -3.99 -8.30
N THR A 46 6.53 -2.73 -8.33
CA THR A 46 5.82 -2.14 -9.48
C THR A 46 6.72 -2.06 -10.70
N GLU A 47 7.96 -1.56 -10.56
CA GLU A 47 8.95 -1.50 -11.64
C GLU A 47 9.25 -2.90 -12.19
N TYR A 48 9.42 -3.90 -11.33
CA TYR A 48 9.64 -5.28 -11.76
C TYR A 48 8.49 -5.80 -12.65
N LEU A 49 7.23 -5.54 -12.29
CA LEU A 49 6.08 -5.97 -13.08
C LEU A 49 5.94 -5.23 -14.42
N VAL A 50 6.33 -3.95 -14.46
CA VAL A 50 6.36 -3.15 -15.69
C VAL A 50 7.43 -3.69 -16.65
N ASP A 51 8.61 -4.00 -16.13
CA ASP A 51 9.74 -4.49 -16.93
C ASP A 51 9.59 -5.96 -17.36
N ASN A 52 8.78 -6.74 -16.63
CA ASN A 52 8.62 -8.17 -16.87
C ASN A 52 7.13 -8.55 -17.03
N PRO A 53 6.54 -8.32 -18.23
CA PRO A 53 5.18 -8.74 -18.52
C PRO A 53 5.00 -10.26 -18.33
N ASN A 54 3.94 -10.67 -17.63
CA ASN A 54 3.64 -12.06 -17.28
C ASN A 54 4.61 -12.70 -16.26
N ALA A 55 5.33 -11.91 -15.45
CA ALA A 55 6.18 -12.44 -14.39
C ALA A 55 5.42 -13.05 -13.21
N ILE A 56 4.12 -12.76 -13.06
CA ILE A 56 3.31 -13.31 -11.96
C ILE A 56 2.99 -14.78 -12.23
N THR A 57 3.42 -15.65 -11.33
CA THR A 57 3.15 -17.08 -11.33
C THR A 57 1.99 -17.44 -10.38
N ASP A 58 1.45 -18.65 -10.52
CA ASP A 58 0.36 -19.17 -9.66
C ASP A 58 0.70 -19.13 -8.16
N SER A 59 1.95 -19.34 -7.80
CA SER A 59 2.46 -19.26 -6.41
C SER A 59 2.51 -17.85 -5.86
N MET A 60 2.63 -16.82 -6.70
CA MET A 60 2.70 -15.42 -6.29
C MET A 60 1.32 -14.82 -6.04
N TYR A 61 0.28 -15.29 -6.75
CA TYR A 61 -1.08 -14.75 -6.67
C TYR A 61 -1.64 -14.63 -5.23
N PRO A 62 -1.57 -15.67 -4.38
CA PRO A 62 -2.07 -15.58 -3.00
C PRO A 62 -1.36 -14.48 -2.19
N GLU A 63 -0.07 -14.26 -2.45
CA GLU A 63 0.74 -13.27 -1.73
C GLU A 63 0.44 -11.85 -2.19
N VAL A 64 0.17 -11.65 -3.49
CA VAL A 64 -0.29 -10.37 -4.03
C VAL A 64 -1.63 -10.00 -3.42
N ILE A 65 -2.60 -10.92 -3.45
CA ILE A 65 -3.94 -10.69 -2.89
C ILE A 65 -3.83 -10.36 -1.40
N ARG A 66 -3.08 -11.16 -0.63
CA ARG A 66 -2.87 -10.92 0.81
C ARG A 66 -2.24 -9.55 1.10
N MET A 67 -1.31 -9.09 0.26
CA MET A 67 -0.69 -7.78 0.39
C MET A 67 -1.71 -6.65 0.11
N VAL A 68 -2.53 -6.79 -0.92
CA VAL A 68 -3.60 -5.83 -1.24
C VAL A 68 -4.65 -5.77 -0.13
N GLU A 69 -5.12 -6.93 0.33
CA GLU A 69 -6.11 -7.04 1.41
C GLU A 69 -5.61 -6.36 2.69
N ALA A 70 -4.36 -6.63 3.09
CA ALA A 70 -3.78 -6.05 4.29
C ALA A 70 -3.71 -4.52 4.26
N ASN A 71 -3.50 -3.92 3.08
CA ASN A 71 -3.32 -2.47 2.94
C ASN A 71 -4.63 -1.72 2.64
N LEU A 72 -5.54 -2.31 1.87
CA LEU A 72 -6.76 -1.63 1.41
C LEU A 72 -7.97 -1.88 2.28
N PHE A 73 -8.13 -3.08 2.84
CA PHE A 73 -9.36 -3.45 3.53
C PHE A 73 -9.31 -3.03 4.99
N ARG A 74 -9.84 -1.82 5.24
CA ARG A 74 -9.97 -1.24 6.58
C ARG A 74 -11.29 -0.50 6.72
N THR A 75 -11.72 -0.31 7.96
CA THR A 75 -12.83 0.59 8.26
C THR A 75 -12.44 2.03 7.91
N LEU A 76 -13.29 2.73 7.17
CA LEU A 76 -13.09 4.15 6.91
C LEU A 76 -13.27 4.96 8.21
N PRO A 77 -12.48 6.02 8.41
CA PRO A 77 -12.69 6.93 9.53
C PRO A 77 -14.08 7.57 9.44
N PRO A 78 -14.65 8.02 10.57
CA PRO A 78 -15.87 8.82 10.56
C PRO A 78 -15.73 10.03 9.62
N PRO A 79 -16.81 10.44 8.93
CA PRO A 79 -16.76 11.60 8.06
C PRO A 79 -16.39 12.85 8.86
N SER A 80 -15.44 13.62 8.36
CA SER A 80 -15.03 14.90 8.94
C SER A 80 -16.06 16.01 8.73
N ASN A 81 -16.88 15.89 7.68
CA ASN A 81 -17.82 16.93 7.28
C ASN A 81 -19.12 16.84 8.09
N PRO A 82 -19.73 17.98 8.44
CA PRO A 82 -21.00 18.01 9.16
C PRO A 82 -22.09 17.31 8.33
N SER A 83 -22.95 16.54 9.00
CA SER A 83 -24.09 15.89 8.34
C SER A 83 -25.37 16.71 8.53
N GLY A 84 -26.21 16.78 7.49
CA GLY A 84 -27.55 17.39 7.59
C GLY A 84 -27.67 18.78 6.95
N ALA A 85 -28.47 19.66 7.56
CA ALA A 85 -28.89 20.94 6.97
C ALA A 85 -27.79 22.01 6.90
N GLU A 86 -26.64 21.77 7.54
CA GLU A 86 -25.45 22.64 7.53
C GLU A 86 -24.39 22.16 6.54
N PHE A 87 -24.70 21.13 5.74
CA PHE A 87 -23.81 20.63 4.69
C PHE A 87 -23.84 21.58 3.48
N ASP A 88 -22.74 22.30 3.28
CA ASP A 88 -22.49 23.06 2.06
C ASP A 88 -21.42 22.35 1.22
N PRO A 89 -21.78 21.73 0.07
CA PRO A 89 -20.82 21.02 -0.77
C PRO A 89 -19.76 21.92 -1.39
N GLU A 90 -19.92 23.25 -1.39
CA GLU A 90 -18.89 24.20 -1.84
C GLU A 90 -17.87 24.53 -0.75
N GLU A 91 -18.20 24.37 0.54
CA GLU A 91 -17.31 24.65 1.68
C GLU A 91 -16.60 23.40 2.24
N ASP A 92 -16.97 22.21 1.77
CA ASP A 92 -16.40 20.93 2.19
C ASP A 92 -14.91 20.79 1.81
N GLU A 93 -14.03 20.87 2.80
CA GLU A 93 -12.60 20.57 2.60
C GLU A 93 -12.37 19.07 2.38
N PRO A 94 -11.59 18.66 1.35
CA PRO A 94 -11.32 17.26 1.10
C PRO A 94 -10.47 16.68 2.24
N THR A 95 -10.99 15.65 2.91
CA THR A 95 -10.21 14.87 3.89
C THR A 95 -9.17 14.03 3.15
N LEU A 96 -7.88 14.27 3.41
CA LEU A 96 -6.79 13.51 2.81
C LEU A 96 -6.49 12.23 3.63
N GLU A 97 -6.18 11.13 2.95
CA GLU A 97 -5.77 9.87 3.57
C GLU A 97 -4.30 9.94 4.02
N PRO A 98 -3.98 9.87 5.32
CA PRO A 98 -2.60 9.98 5.80
C PRO A 98 -1.66 8.90 5.24
N ALA A 99 -2.15 7.69 5.01
CA ALA A 99 -1.36 6.58 4.47
C ALA A 99 -1.19 6.61 2.94
N TRP A 100 -1.63 7.69 2.27
CA TRP A 100 -1.52 7.86 0.82
C TRP A 100 -0.12 7.60 0.23
N PRO A 101 1.00 7.94 0.90
CA PRO A 101 2.34 7.63 0.39
C PRO A 101 2.58 6.15 0.09
N HIS A 102 1.92 5.23 0.81
CA HIS A 102 1.95 3.80 0.53
C HIS A 102 0.80 3.34 -0.36
N LEU A 103 -0.40 3.90 -0.19
CA LEU A 103 -1.60 3.43 -0.89
C LEU A 103 -1.66 3.81 -2.38
N GLN A 104 -0.95 4.86 -2.79
CA GLN A 104 -0.94 5.32 -4.19
C GLN A 104 -0.07 4.45 -5.11
N VAL A 105 0.80 3.61 -4.54
CA VAL A 105 1.75 2.76 -5.26
C VAL A 105 1.09 1.44 -5.61
#